data_AF-X8BEH4-F1
#
_entry.id   AF-X8BEH4-F1
#
_cell.length_a   1.000
_cell.length_b   1.000
_cell.length_c   1.000
_cell.angle_alpha   90.00
_cell.angle_beta   90.00
_cell.angle_gamma   90.00
#
_symmetry.space_group_name_H-M   'P 1'
#
loop_
_entity.id
_entity.type
_entity.pdbx_description
1 polymer ?
#
loop_
_entity_poly.entity_id
_entity_poly.type
_entity_poly.pdbx_seq_one_letter_code
_entity_poly.pdbx_strand_id
1 'polypeptide(L)' 'MRPEVEVEGIISLKTGGCPEDCHFCSQSGLFASPVRSAWLDIPSLVEAAKQTAKTGATEFCIVAAVRGPTSG' A
#
# COMPACT_ATOMS: atom_id res chain seq x y z
N MET A 1 -13.47 6.30 -28.69
CA MET A 1 -12.58 5.58 -27.77
C MET A 1 -13.17 5.79 -26.38
N ARG A 2 -13.87 4.80 -25.82
CA ARG A 2 -14.29 4.91 -24.41
C ARG A 2 -12.98 4.86 -23.59
N PRO A 3 -12.77 5.68 -22.55
CA PRO A 3 -11.76 5.31 -21.56
C PRO A 3 -12.29 4.02 -20.95
N GLU A 4 -11.71 2.89 -21.33
CA GLU A 4 -12.03 1.61 -20.72
C GLU A 4 -11.68 1.73 -19.23
N VAL A 5 -12.59 1.30 -18.36
CA VAL A 5 -12.34 1.38 -16.91
C VAL A 5 -11.28 0.33 -16.58
N GLU A 6 -10.16 0.78 -16.02
CA GLU A 6 -9.07 -0.10 -15.56
C GLU A 6 -9.33 -0.55 -14.13
N VAL A 7 -8.96 -1.81 -13.84
CA VAL A 7 -9.16 -2.43 -12.52
C VAL A 7 -7.80 -2.89 -12.01
N GLU A 8 -7.44 -2.40 -10.83
CA GLU A 8 -6.16 -2.69 -10.18
C GLU A 8 -6.38 -3.17 -8.74
N GLY A 9 -5.48 -4.02 -8.25
CA GLY A 9 -5.40 -4.32 -6.82
C GLY A 9 -4.40 -3.42 -6.12
N ILE A 10 -4.66 -3.04 -4.87
CA ILE A 10 -3.74 -2.27 -4.04
C ILE A 10 -3.58 -2.92 -2.67
N ILE A 11 -2.36 -2.98 -2.15
CA ILE A 11 -2.08 -3.49 -0.81
C ILE A 11 -0.99 -2.68 -0.10
N SER A 12 -1.15 -2.53 1.22
CA SER A 12 -0.13 -1.91 2.07
C SER A 12 0.89 -2.93 2.57
N LEU A 13 2.12 -2.87 2.06
CA LEU A 13 3.27 -3.62 2.59
C LEU A 13 3.66 -3.12 3.98
N LYS A 14 3.64 -1.80 4.17
CA LYS A 14 3.93 -1.13 5.44
C LYS A 14 2.83 -0.13 5.74
N THR A 15 2.09 -0.37 6.80
CA THR A 15 0.96 0.47 7.23
C THR A 15 1.36 1.33 8.43
N GLY A 16 0.95 2.60 8.45
CA GLY A 16 1.09 3.51 9.59
C GLY A 16 2.54 3.90 9.94
N GLY A 17 2.73 4.87 10.85
CA GLY A 17 4.05 5.28 11.33
C GLY A 17 4.98 5.85 10.25
N CYS A 18 4.46 6.55 9.25
CA CYS A 18 5.24 7.25 8.24
C CYS A 18 6.00 8.43 8.88
N PRO A 19 7.28 8.66 8.55
CA PRO A 19 8.05 9.77 9.12
C PRO A 19 7.66 11.16 8.56
N GLU A 20 6.89 11.22 7.48
CA GLU A 20 6.49 12.48 6.84
C GLU A 20 5.35 13.19 7.63
N ASP A 21 5.29 14.51 7.51
CA ASP A 21 4.38 15.42 8.24
C ASP A 21 3.11 15.79 7.47
N CYS A 22 2.67 14.92 6.56
CA CYS A 22 1.47 15.14 5.78
C CYS A 22 0.22 15.21 6.68
N HIS A 23 -0.26 16.43 6.97
CA HIS A 23 -1.40 16.69 7.87
C HIS A 23 -2.72 15.99 7.50
N PHE A 24 -2.90 15.61 6.24
CA PHE A 24 -4.08 14.90 5.76
C PHE A 24 -3.95 13.36 5.85
N CYS A 25 -2.74 12.84 6.05
CA CYS A 25 -2.46 11.42 5.93
C CYS A 25 -2.59 10.73 7.28
N SER A 26 -3.57 9.83 7.41
CA SER A 26 -3.77 9.02 8.62
C SER A 26 -2.61 8.07 8.95
N GLN A 27 -1.65 7.90 8.03
CA GLN A 27 -0.49 7.05 8.23
C GLN A 27 0.73 7.82 8.78
N SER A 28 0.70 9.15 8.87
CA SER A 28 1.79 9.91 9.48
C SER A 28 1.93 9.52 10.96
N GLY A 29 3.17 9.23 11.37
CA GLY A 29 3.52 8.92 12.75
C GLY A 29 3.67 10.15 13.64
N LEU A 30 3.55 11.36 13.08
CA LEU A 30 3.69 12.63 13.80
C LEU A 30 2.37 13.14 14.39
N PHE A 31 1.23 12.54 14.01
CA PHE A 31 -0.10 12.92 14.47
C PHE A 31 -0.83 11.74 15.13
N ALA A 32 -1.79 12.06 15.99
CA ALA A 32 -2.64 11.04 16.60
C ALA A 32 -3.49 10.35 15.51
N SER A 33 -3.39 9.03 15.42
CA SER A 33 -4.10 8.22 14.43
C SER A 33 -4.51 6.88 15.03
N PRO A 34 -5.69 6.33 14.66
CA PRO A 34 -6.07 4.97 15.03
C PRO A 34 -5.32 3.90 14.22
N VAL A 35 -4.52 4.29 13.21
CA VAL A 35 -3.83 3.35 12.33
C VAL A 35 -2.65 2.71 13.06
N ARG A 36 -2.74 1.40 13.29
CA ARG A 36 -1.66 0.61 13.88
C ARG A 36 -0.52 0.41 12.87
N SER A 37 0.72 0.60 13.34
CA SER A 37 1.91 0.29 12.56
C SER A 37 2.07 -1.22 12.37
N ALA A 38 2.22 -1.68 11.13
CA ALA A 38 2.36 -3.09 10.79
C ALA A 38 3.12 -3.30 9.46
N TRP A 39 3.81 -4.43 9.38
CA TRP A 39 4.44 -4.94 8.17
C TRP A 39 3.70 -6.20 7.71
N LEU A 40 3.44 -6.28 6.41
CA LEU A 40 2.98 -7.51 5.77
C LEU A 40 4.20 -8.36 5.39
N ASP A 41 4.10 -9.68 5.59
CA ASP A 41 5.14 -10.60 5.13
C ASP A 41 5.07 -10.81 3.61
N ILE A 42 6.22 -11.13 3.01
CA ILE A 42 6.34 -11.32 1.57
C ILE A 42 5.48 -12.48 1.04
N PRO A 43 5.39 -13.65 1.69
CA PRO A 43 4.46 -14.70 1.28
C PRO A 43 3.01 -14.22 1.16
N SER A 44 2.51 -13.50 2.17
CA SER A 44 1.16 -12.92 2.15
C SER A 44 0.98 -11.88 1.04
N LEU A 45 2.00 -11.05 0.78
CA LEU A 45 2.00 -10.08 -0.31
C LEU A 45 1.86 -10.76 -1.68
N VAL A 46 2.64 -11.83 -1.91
CA VAL A 46 2.61 -12.61 -3.15
C VAL A 46 1.27 -13.33 -3.30
N GLU A 47 0.69 -13.84 -2.22
CA GLU A 47 -0.63 -14.45 -2.27
C GLU A 47 -1.72 -13.42 -2.63
N ALA A 48 -1.68 -12.22 -2.05
CA ALA A 48 -2.60 -11.14 -2.42
C ALA A 48 -2.48 -10.75 -3.91
N ALA A 49 -1.26 -10.74 -4.47
CA ALA A 49 -1.05 -10.50 -5.90
C ALA A 49 -1.71 -11.59 -6.76
N LYS A 50 -1.55 -12.88 -6.38
CA LYS A 50 -2.20 -14.00 -7.07
C LYS A 50 -3.71 -13.93 -6.99
N GLN A 51 -4.27 -13.51 -5.86
CA GLN A 51 -5.71 -13.34 -5.71
C GLN A 51 -6.23 -12.17 -6.56
N THR A 52 -5.49 -11.05 -6.61
CA THR A 52 -5.79 -9.91 -7.49
C THR A 52 -5.83 -10.33 -8.96
N ALA A 53 -4.85 -11.11 -9.41
CA ALA A 53 -4.86 -11.61 -10.79
C ALA A 53 -6.12 -12.44 -11.14
N LYS A 54 -6.68 -13.17 -10.16
CA LYS A 54 -7.92 -13.94 -10.35
C LYS A 54 -9.17 -13.06 -10.46
N THR A 55 -9.14 -11.81 -10.00
CA THR A 55 -10.28 -10.88 -10.14
C THR A 55 -10.38 -10.25 -11.53
N GLY A 56 -9.40 -10.52 -12.42
CA GLY A 56 -9.31 -9.87 -13.73
C GLY A 56 -8.65 -8.50 -13.71
N ALA A 57 -8.04 -8.10 -12.58
CA ALA A 57 -7.23 -6.89 -12.51
C ALA A 57 -5.94 -7.03 -13.33
N THR A 58 -5.54 -5.94 -13.98
CA THR A 58 -4.35 -5.91 -14.86
C THR A 58 -3.08 -5.50 -14.12
N GLU A 59 -3.21 -4.82 -12.97
CA GLU A 59 -2.09 -4.34 -12.17
C GLU A 59 -2.27 -4.61 -10.67
N PHE A 60 -1.15 -4.63 -9.96
CA PHE A 60 -1.07 -4.84 -8.52
C PHE A 60 -0.10 -3.84 -7.88
N CYS A 61 -0.66 -2.88 -7.17
CA CYS A 61 0.03 -1.76 -6.56
C CYS A 61 0.43 -2.08 -5.11
N ILE A 62 1.71 -1.89 -4.80
CA ILE A 62 2.27 -2.07 -3.46
C ILE A 62 2.57 -0.69 -2.88
N VAL A 63 1.97 -0.37 -1.74
CA VAL A 63 2.20 0.91 -1.04
C VAL A 63 2.87 0.70 0.31
N ALA A 64 3.73 1.63 0.69
CA ALA A 64 4.45 1.60 1.96
C ALA A 64 4.47 3.00 2.59
N ALA A 65 4.11 3.08 3.87
CA ALA A 65 4.14 4.32 4.65
C ALA A 65 5.58 4.70 5.04
N VAL A 66 6.43 5.02 4.08
CA VAL A 66 7.84 5.41 4.25
C VAL A 66 8.14 6.64 3.39
N ARG A 67 9.23 7.35 3.68
CA ARG A 67 9.70 8.47 2.83
C ARG A 67 10.17 8.00 1.46
N GLY A 68 10.76 6.82 1.40
CA GLY A 68 11.29 6.21 0.19
C GLY A 68 12.11 4.97 0.52
N PRO A 69 12.60 4.25 -0.51
CA PRO A 69 13.51 3.13 -0.30
C PRO A 69 14.80 3.63 0.36
N THR A 70 15.23 2.96 1.42
CA THR A 70 16.57 3.17 1.97
C THR A 70 17.58 2.48 1.06
N SER A 71 18.63 3.20 0.65
CA SER A 71 19.79 2.60 0.01
C SER A 71 20.40 1.59 0.98
N GLY A 72 20.33 0.30 0.64
CA GLY A 72 21.31 -0.67 1.12
C GLY A 72 22.61 -0.47 0.36
#